data_AF-A0A9E4CY14-F1
#
_entry.id   AF-A0A9E4CY14-F1
#
_cell.length_a   1.000
_cell.length_b   1.000
_cell.length_c   1.000
_cell.angle_alpha   90.00
_cell.angle_beta   90.00
_cell.angle_gamma   90.00
#
_symmetry.space_group_name_H-M   'P 1'
#
loop_
_entity.id
_entity.type
_entity.pdbx_description
1 polymer ?
#
loop_
_entity_poly.entity_id
_entity_poly.type
_entity_poly.pdbx_seq_one_letter_code
_entity_poly.pdbx_strand_id
1 'polypeptide(L)'
;MTDPDLDASTGQDPIAWARYLVPRAGAAVRLYLPGAALDARRRELVGAVVSGALAEPSLVGLHTRWLEVLGPADLDDLDDELFAWATRSVARSRPAVDDPAPPPVEPAVLGAVDTAVAHAAVVALTARHGRSAVDRLIGRRPRKVLDLGADALACVLGAPATLPLLAAAGVVSAFGRLVPDQPRLVVDPDPNLLTQLLADSMPAWLGGVGGRMLVANLPVEVPVAWRSGSTGATLRVGRGVVQIENGLAADAWALIDGDVDSLVRVGSRTLAREVRAAHAEP
;
A
#
# COMPACT_ATOMS: atom_id res chain seq x y z
N MET A 1 -21.29 -13.85 -24.48
CA MET A 1 -20.41 -14.75 -25.24
C MET A 1 -19.00 -14.36 -24.83
N THR A 2 -18.49 -15.04 -23.81
CA THR A 2 -17.24 -14.70 -23.11
C THR A 2 -16.08 -15.23 -23.92
N ASP A 3 -15.15 -14.34 -24.26
CA ASP A 3 -13.97 -14.61 -25.08
C ASP A 3 -13.07 -15.67 -24.40
N PRO A 4 -12.87 -16.86 -25.00
CA PRO A 4 -12.10 -17.94 -24.40
C PRO A 4 -10.58 -17.86 -24.63
N ASP A 5 -10.03 -16.78 -25.20
CA ASP A 5 -8.62 -16.74 -25.66
C ASP A 5 -7.68 -15.71 -25.00
N LEU A 6 -7.96 -15.26 -23.77
CA LEU A 6 -6.95 -14.54 -22.95
C LEU A 6 -5.95 -15.47 -22.22
N ASP A 7 -5.78 -16.71 -22.71
CA ASP A 7 -4.69 -17.62 -22.30
C ASP A 7 -3.52 -17.54 -23.30
N ALA A 8 -3.32 -16.37 -23.93
CA ALA A 8 -2.02 -15.99 -24.43
C ALA A 8 -1.07 -15.92 -23.22
N SER A 9 -0.35 -17.02 -22.99
CA SER A 9 0.95 -17.00 -22.33
C SER A 9 1.69 -15.77 -22.86
N THR A 10 1.89 -14.75 -22.04
CA THR A 10 2.39 -13.42 -22.44
C THR A 10 3.85 -13.44 -22.92
N GLY A 11 4.37 -14.57 -23.39
CA GLY A 11 5.78 -14.78 -23.73
C GLY A 11 6.71 -14.68 -22.52
N GLN A 12 6.16 -14.50 -21.31
CA GLN A 12 6.94 -14.23 -20.11
C GLN A 12 7.65 -15.49 -19.64
N ASP A 13 8.97 -15.40 -19.52
CA ASP A 13 9.82 -16.49 -19.07
C ASP A 13 10.17 -16.31 -17.58
N PRO A 14 9.51 -17.03 -16.65
CA PRO A 14 9.84 -16.97 -15.23
C PRO A 14 11.28 -17.41 -14.94
N ILE A 15 11.88 -18.24 -15.81
CA ILE A 15 13.26 -18.69 -15.66
C ILE A 15 14.22 -17.54 -15.97
N ALA A 16 13.95 -16.72 -16.99
CA ALA A 16 14.79 -15.55 -17.32
C ALA A 16 14.86 -14.56 -16.15
N TRP A 17 13.71 -14.24 -15.54
CA TRP A 17 13.63 -13.38 -14.38
C TRP A 17 14.30 -13.99 -13.14
N ALA A 18 14.07 -15.27 -12.86
CA ALA A 18 14.70 -15.98 -11.75
C ALA A 18 16.23 -16.06 -11.90
N ARG A 19 16.75 -16.34 -13.10
CA ARG A 19 18.19 -16.35 -13.40
C ARG A 19 18.86 -15.01 -13.13
N TYR A 20 18.15 -13.91 -13.37
CA TYR A 20 18.66 -12.59 -13.06
C TYR A 20 18.63 -12.28 -11.55
N LEU A 21 17.51 -12.62 -10.89
CA LEU A 21 17.23 -12.25 -9.51
C LEU A 21 18.01 -13.09 -8.49
N VAL A 22 18.17 -14.40 -8.72
CA VAL A 22 18.81 -15.31 -7.74
C VAL A 22 20.24 -14.88 -7.38
N PRO A 23 21.14 -14.58 -8.33
CA PRO A 23 22.47 -14.05 -8.01
C PRO A 23 22.43 -12.67 -7.33
N ARG A 24 21.30 -11.96 -7.44
CA ARG A 24 21.07 -10.59 -6.93
C ARG A 24 20.14 -10.56 -5.72
N ALA A 25 19.88 -11.70 -5.07
CA ALA A 25 18.97 -11.75 -3.92
C ALA A 25 19.37 -10.75 -2.82
N GLY A 26 20.67 -10.58 -2.55
CA GLY A 26 21.16 -9.56 -1.61
C GLY A 26 20.95 -8.11 -2.08
N ALA A 27 20.92 -7.84 -3.39
CA ALA A 27 20.53 -6.54 -3.92
C ALA A 27 19.02 -6.31 -3.74
N ALA A 28 18.20 -7.34 -3.96
CA ALA A 28 16.76 -7.27 -3.73
C ALA A 28 16.42 -6.98 -2.25
N VAL A 29 17.13 -7.61 -1.30
CA VAL A 29 16.99 -7.29 0.13
C VAL A 29 17.41 -5.85 0.43
N ARG A 30 18.51 -5.37 -0.18
CA ARG A 30 18.99 -4.00 0.00
C ARG A 30 18.00 -2.92 -0.46
N LEU A 31 17.08 -3.24 -1.39
CA LEU A 31 16.01 -2.31 -1.79
C LEU A 31 15.07 -1.91 -0.64
N TYR A 32 15.05 -2.68 0.44
CA TYR A 32 14.19 -2.44 1.61
C TYR A 32 14.94 -1.86 2.82
N LEU A 33 16.26 -1.64 2.71
CA LEU A 33 17.08 -1.10 3.79
C LEU A 33 17.17 0.45 3.70
N PRO A 34 17.41 1.13 4.84
CA PRO A 34 17.69 2.57 4.83
C PRO A 34 18.88 2.92 3.92
N GLY A 35 18.74 3.99 3.13
CA GLY A 35 19.78 4.43 2.20
C GLY A 35 19.82 3.68 0.87
N ALA A 36 18.78 2.91 0.53
CA ALA A 36 18.65 2.30 -0.79
C ALA A 36 18.60 3.35 -1.90
N ALA A 37 19.15 3.01 -3.08
CA ALA A 37 19.16 3.88 -4.26
C ALA A 37 17.75 4.17 -4.81
N LEU A 38 16.77 3.31 -4.48
CA LEU A 38 15.36 3.59 -4.68
C LEU A 38 14.71 3.80 -3.32
N ASP A 39 14.03 4.94 -3.18
CA ASP A 39 13.15 5.16 -2.03
C ASP A 39 11.96 4.19 -2.06
N ALA A 40 11.25 4.11 -0.93
CA ALA A 40 10.11 3.21 -0.79
C ALA A 40 9.02 3.50 -1.82
N ARG A 41 8.80 4.76 -2.19
CA ARG A 41 7.75 5.15 -3.11
C ARG A 41 8.04 4.71 -4.53
N ARG A 42 9.22 5.03 -5.06
CA ARG A 42 9.66 4.63 -6.40
C ARG A 42 9.66 3.11 -6.55
N ARG A 43 10.05 2.38 -5.49
CA ARG A 43 9.95 0.92 -5.47
C ARG A 43 8.51 0.43 -5.61
N GLU A 44 7.55 1.00 -4.87
CA GLU A 44 6.13 0.61 -5.00
C GLU A 44 5.53 1.02 -6.36
N LEU A 45 5.94 2.16 -6.92
CA LEU A 45 5.54 2.59 -8.27
C LEU A 45 6.04 1.61 -9.34
N VAL A 46 7.32 1.23 -9.29
CA VAL A 46 7.87 0.19 -10.18
C VAL A 46 7.11 -1.12 -10.02
N GLY A 47 6.80 -1.53 -8.78
CA GLY A 47 5.99 -2.71 -8.49
C GLY A 47 4.59 -2.65 -9.13
N ALA A 48 3.92 -1.50 -9.04
CA ALA A 48 2.62 -1.27 -9.66
C ALA A 48 2.67 -1.33 -11.19
N VAL A 49 3.66 -0.65 -11.80
CA VAL A 49 3.86 -0.63 -13.27
C VAL A 49 4.14 -2.03 -13.80
N VAL A 50 5.06 -2.77 -13.17
CA VAL A 50 5.41 -4.13 -13.59
C VAL A 50 4.23 -5.09 -13.41
N SER A 51 3.51 -4.99 -12.30
CA SER A 51 2.31 -5.80 -12.05
C SER A 51 1.20 -5.51 -13.07
N GLY A 52 1.02 -4.23 -13.44
CA GLY A 52 0.07 -3.80 -14.47
C GLY A 52 0.47 -4.33 -15.85
N ALA A 53 1.74 -4.20 -16.22
CA ALA A 53 2.27 -4.71 -17.49
C ALA A 53 2.18 -6.25 -17.60
N LEU A 54 2.22 -6.97 -16.48
CA LEU A 54 2.04 -8.42 -16.40
C LEU A 54 0.58 -8.86 -16.21
N ALA A 55 -0.36 -7.90 -16.17
CA ALA A 55 -1.79 -8.11 -15.97
C ALA A 55 -2.12 -8.87 -14.67
N GLU A 56 -1.46 -8.56 -13.55
CA GLU A 56 -1.75 -9.12 -12.23
C GLU A 56 -2.46 -8.08 -11.33
N PRO A 57 -3.80 -7.93 -11.43
CA PRO A 57 -4.54 -6.82 -10.84
C PRO A 57 -4.51 -6.80 -9.31
N SER A 58 -4.37 -7.96 -8.66
CA SER A 58 -4.28 -8.02 -7.20
C SER A 58 -3.02 -7.35 -6.65
N LEU A 59 -1.90 -7.43 -7.37
CA LEU A 59 -0.66 -6.77 -6.98
C LEU A 59 -0.67 -5.29 -7.33
N VAL A 60 -1.28 -4.90 -8.46
CA VAL A 60 -1.55 -3.48 -8.75
C VAL A 60 -2.32 -2.85 -7.59
N GLY A 61 -3.40 -3.48 -7.14
CA GLY A 61 -4.18 -3.00 -5.99
C GLY A 61 -3.38 -2.95 -4.69
N LEU A 62 -2.48 -3.90 -4.44
CA LEU A 62 -1.61 -3.90 -3.26
C LEU A 62 -0.63 -2.72 -3.28
N HIS A 63 0.07 -2.51 -4.40
CA HIS A 63 1.03 -1.41 -4.53
C HIS A 63 0.34 -0.04 -4.46
N THR A 64 -0.84 0.12 -5.08
CA THR A 64 -1.62 1.36 -4.98
C THR A 64 -1.99 1.69 -3.54
N ARG A 65 -2.41 0.70 -2.74
CA ARG A 65 -2.69 0.91 -1.30
C ARG A 65 -1.45 1.33 -0.51
N TRP A 66 -0.28 0.76 -0.83
CA TRP A 66 0.97 1.21 -0.21
C TRP A 66 1.32 2.64 -0.59
N LEU A 67 1.10 3.04 -1.85
CA LEU A 67 1.31 4.42 -2.28
C LEU A 67 0.39 5.41 -1.57
N GLU A 68 -0.85 5.01 -1.26
CA GLU A 68 -1.76 5.81 -0.42
C GLU A 68 -1.19 6.03 0.99
N VAL A 69 -0.62 4.98 1.60
CA VAL A 69 0.02 5.05 2.92
C VAL A 69 1.26 5.94 2.89
N LEU A 70 2.04 5.89 1.79
CA LEU A 70 3.24 6.72 1.61
C LEU A 70 2.92 8.19 1.30
N GLY A 71 1.65 8.54 1.04
CA GLY A 71 1.21 9.91 0.78
C GLY A 71 1.39 10.37 -0.67
N PRO A 72 1.03 11.62 -1.01
CA PRO A 72 1.26 12.19 -2.34
C PRO A 72 2.75 12.48 -2.57
N ALA A 73 3.19 12.48 -3.84
CA ALA A 73 4.49 13.02 -4.23
C ALA A 73 4.38 13.68 -5.61
N ASP A 74 5.29 14.62 -5.85
CA ASP A 74 5.52 15.19 -7.16
C ASP A 74 6.36 14.19 -7.95
N LEU A 75 5.79 13.66 -9.05
CA LEU A 75 6.53 12.84 -10.00
C LEU A 75 7.34 13.76 -10.90
N ASP A 76 8.57 13.37 -11.21
CA ASP A 76 9.47 14.11 -12.08
C ASP A 76 9.76 13.37 -13.40
N ASP A 77 10.45 14.03 -14.33
CA ASP A 77 10.83 13.43 -15.63
C ASP A 77 11.67 12.15 -15.45
N LEU A 78 12.40 12.03 -14.34
CA LEU A 78 13.17 10.84 -13.99
C LEU A 78 12.22 9.65 -13.73
N ASP A 79 11.11 9.85 -13.02
CA ASP A 79 10.12 8.79 -12.78
C ASP A 79 9.54 8.24 -14.09
N ASP A 80 9.24 9.11 -15.07
CA ASP A 80 8.75 8.72 -16.39
C ASP A 80 9.77 7.85 -17.16
N GLU A 81 11.06 8.22 -17.12
CA GLU A 81 12.13 7.43 -17.72
C GLU A 81 12.28 6.06 -17.06
N LEU A 82 12.19 6.00 -15.73
CA LEU A 82 12.24 4.75 -14.97
C LEU A 82 11.05 3.84 -15.29
N PHE A 83 9.85 4.39 -15.48
CA PHE A 83 8.67 3.61 -15.86
C PHE A 83 8.74 3.10 -17.29
N ALA A 84 9.24 3.92 -18.23
CA ALA A 84 9.50 3.48 -19.59
C ALA A 84 10.56 2.37 -19.63
N TRP A 85 11.59 2.45 -18.77
CA TRP A 85 12.58 1.40 -18.61
C TRP A 85 11.99 0.08 -18.06
N ALA A 86 11.21 0.17 -16.98
CA ALA A 86 10.54 -0.98 -16.38
C ALA A 86 9.59 -1.67 -17.37
N THR A 87 8.77 -0.90 -18.08
CA THR A 87 7.81 -1.40 -19.06
C THR A 87 8.52 -2.08 -20.23
N ARG A 88 9.62 -1.50 -20.75
CA ARG A 88 10.44 -2.13 -21.80
C ARG A 88 11.05 -3.46 -21.34
N SER A 89 11.50 -3.53 -20.09
CA SER A 89 12.04 -4.77 -19.52
C SER A 89 10.97 -5.87 -19.48
N VAL A 90 9.76 -5.55 -19.03
CA VAL A 90 8.62 -6.49 -19.03
C VAL A 90 8.23 -6.91 -20.45
N ALA A 91 8.16 -5.97 -21.39
CA ALA A 91 7.81 -6.24 -22.78
C ALA A 91 8.80 -7.20 -23.48
N ARG A 92 10.08 -7.18 -23.08
CA ARG A 92 11.11 -8.09 -23.58
C ARG A 92 11.27 -9.37 -22.76
N SER A 93 10.49 -9.52 -21.69
CA SER A 93 10.56 -10.65 -20.75
C SER A 93 11.97 -10.86 -20.15
N ARG A 94 12.74 -9.78 -20.02
CA ARG A 94 14.09 -9.79 -19.42
C ARG A 94 14.46 -8.40 -18.90
N PRO A 95 15.34 -8.31 -17.89
CA PRO A 95 15.89 -7.02 -17.46
C PRO A 95 16.54 -6.28 -18.65
N ALA A 96 16.37 -4.97 -18.75
CA ALA A 96 16.96 -4.16 -19.82
C ALA A 96 18.44 -3.80 -19.57
N VAL A 97 19.18 -4.58 -18.79
CA VAL A 97 20.56 -4.30 -18.35
C VAL A 97 21.55 -4.12 -19.51
N ASP A 98 21.26 -4.71 -20.67
CA ASP A 98 22.08 -4.59 -21.88
C ASP A 98 21.70 -3.38 -22.75
N ASP A 99 20.61 -2.67 -22.43
CA ASP A 99 20.18 -1.48 -23.13
C ASP A 99 21.01 -0.26 -22.68
N PRO A 100 21.19 0.75 -23.55
CA PRO A 100 21.81 2.00 -23.16
C PRO A 100 20.99 2.66 -22.04
N ALA A 101 21.64 2.96 -20.92
CA ALA A 101 21.05 3.67 -19.80
C ALA A 101 20.45 5.00 -20.28
N PRO A 102 19.20 5.33 -19.88
CA PRO A 102 18.64 6.63 -20.18
C PRO A 102 19.44 7.70 -19.42
N PRO A 103 20.02 8.71 -20.09
CA PRO A 103 20.57 9.86 -19.38
C PRO A 103 19.41 10.71 -18.84
N PRO A 104 19.44 11.16 -17.57
CA PRO A 104 20.60 11.30 -16.69
C PRO A 104 20.73 10.23 -15.59
N VAL A 105 20.14 9.04 -15.74
CA VAL A 105 20.03 8.06 -14.64
C VAL A 105 21.38 7.50 -14.22
N GLU A 106 21.71 7.62 -12.93
CA GLU A 106 22.92 7.04 -12.36
C GLU A 106 22.91 5.50 -12.44
N PRO A 107 24.06 4.84 -12.72
CA PRO A 107 24.11 3.38 -12.84
C PRO A 107 23.62 2.63 -11.59
N ALA A 108 23.81 3.20 -10.40
CA ALA A 108 23.36 2.60 -9.14
C ALA A 108 21.82 2.59 -9.02
N VAL A 109 21.16 3.67 -9.46
CA VAL A 109 19.70 3.78 -9.51
C VAL A 109 19.16 2.79 -10.55
N LEU A 110 19.77 2.73 -11.73
CA LEU A 110 19.35 1.81 -12.79
C LEU A 110 19.47 0.34 -12.34
N GLY A 111 20.57 -0.04 -11.69
CA GLY A 111 20.73 -1.40 -11.15
C GLY A 111 19.71 -1.73 -10.04
N ALA A 112 19.32 -0.75 -9.24
CA ALA A 112 18.26 -0.90 -8.26
C ALA A 112 16.88 -1.06 -8.92
N VAL A 113 16.61 -0.31 -9.99
CA VAL A 113 15.39 -0.43 -10.81
C VAL A 113 15.31 -1.79 -11.47
N ASP A 114 16.38 -2.26 -12.12
CA ASP A 114 16.40 -3.60 -12.73
C ASP A 114 16.15 -4.71 -11.70
N THR A 115 16.73 -4.56 -10.50
CA THR A 115 16.50 -5.49 -9.40
C THR A 115 15.05 -5.44 -8.92
N ALA A 116 14.47 -4.24 -8.79
CA ALA A 116 13.07 -4.05 -8.41
C ALA A 116 12.10 -4.61 -9.47
N VAL A 117 12.38 -4.38 -10.75
CA VAL A 117 11.61 -4.92 -11.88
C VAL A 117 11.64 -6.43 -11.87
N ALA A 118 12.83 -7.04 -11.75
CA ALA A 118 12.96 -8.49 -11.71
C ALA A 118 12.27 -9.10 -10.49
N HIS A 119 12.39 -8.47 -9.32
CA HIS A 119 11.68 -8.90 -8.11
C HIS A 119 10.16 -8.83 -8.30
N ALA A 120 9.63 -7.70 -8.76
CA ALA A 120 8.20 -7.52 -9.03
C ALA A 120 7.68 -8.50 -10.09
N ALA A 121 8.45 -8.74 -11.15
CA ALA A 121 8.08 -9.69 -12.21
C ALA A 121 8.00 -11.13 -11.68
N VAL A 122 8.99 -11.57 -10.88
CA VAL A 122 8.96 -12.90 -10.24
C VAL A 122 7.74 -13.01 -9.30
N VAL A 123 7.47 -11.99 -8.49
CA VAL A 123 6.31 -11.98 -7.58
C VAL A 123 4.99 -12.06 -8.36
N ALA A 124 4.83 -11.26 -9.41
CA ALA A 124 3.63 -11.23 -10.24
C ALA A 124 3.39 -12.54 -10.98
N LEU A 125 4.42 -13.10 -11.61
CA LEU A 125 4.33 -14.41 -12.27
C LEU A 125 3.99 -15.51 -11.27
N THR A 126 4.60 -15.49 -10.08
CA THR A 126 4.30 -16.44 -9.01
C THR A 126 2.85 -16.35 -8.55
N ALA A 127 2.33 -15.13 -8.34
CA ALA A 127 0.94 -14.92 -7.94
C ALA A 127 -0.04 -15.41 -9.00
N ARG A 128 0.23 -15.12 -10.29
CA ARG A 128 -0.57 -15.57 -11.42
C ARG A 128 -0.59 -17.09 -11.53
N HIS A 129 0.58 -17.73 -11.48
CA HIS A 129 0.71 -19.19 -11.55
C HIS A 129 0.10 -19.88 -10.32
N GLY A 130 0.25 -19.31 -9.13
CA GLY A 130 -0.41 -19.78 -7.92
C GLY A 130 -1.94 -19.75 -8.04
N ARG A 131 -2.50 -18.68 -8.60
CA ARG A 131 -3.95 -18.58 -8.88
C ARG A 131 -4.40 -19.60 -9.92
N SER A 132 -3.67 -19.76 -11.02
CA SER A 132 -3.93 -20.79 -12.03
C SER A 132 -3.95 -22.20 -11.42
N ALA A 133 -2.97 -22.52 -10.58
CA ALA A 133 -2.91 -23.81 -9.89
C ALA A 133 -4.15 -24.03 -9.01
N VAL A 134 -4.53 -23.03 -8.22
CA VAL A 134 -5.73 -23.09 -7.37
C VAL A 134 -6.99 -23.29 -8.22
N ASP A 135 -7.17 -22.51 -9.28
CA ASP A 135 -8.33 -22.62 -10.17
C ASP A 135 -8.43 -24.00 -10.82
N ARG A 136 -7.31 -24.63 -11.18
CA ARG A 136 -7.28 -26.02 -11.67
C ARG A 136 -7.62 -27.03 -10.57
N LEU A 137 -7.11 -26.82 -9.35
CA LEU A 137 -7.39 -27.68 -8.21
C LEU A 137 -8.88 -27.64 -7.82
N ILE A 138 -9.54 -26.49 -7.87
CA ILE A 138 -10.97 -26.37 -7.55
C ILE A 138 -11.90 -26.61 -8.75
N GLY A 139 -11.35 -27.02 -9.91
CA GLY A 139 -12.13 -27.41 -11.09
C GLY A 139 -12.66 -26.24 -11.93
N ARG A 140 -12.19 -25.01 -11.69
CA ARG A 140 -12.50 -23.83 -12.54
C ARG A 140 -11.70 -23.80 -13.84
N ARG A 141 -10.58 -24.53 -13.90
CA ARG A 141 -9.74 -24.71 -15.09
C ARG A 141 -9.41 -26.20 -15.32
N PRO A 142 -9.17 -26.63 -16.57
CA PRO A 142 -8.83 -28.03 -16.86
C PRO A 142 -7.52 -28.45 -16.20
N ARG A 143 -7.49 -29.65 -15.62
CA ARG A 143 -6.29 -30.22 -14.98
C ARG A 143 -5.40 -30.92 -16.00
N LYS A 144 -4.57 -30.14 -16.71
CA LYS A 144 -3.52 -30.67 -17.58
C LYS A 144 -2.22 -30.79 -16.77
N VAL A 145 -1.57 -31.96 -16.81
CA VAL A 145 -0.37 -32.26 -16.00
C VAL A 145 0.79 -31.31 -16.34
N LEU A 146 0.98 -31.00 -17.63
CA LEU A 146 2.03 -30.08 -18.07
C LEU A 146 1.82 -28.66 -17.52
N ASP A 147 0.58 -28.16 -17.55
CA ASP A 147 0.25 -26.84 -17.03
C ASP A 147 0.43 -26.76 -15.50
N LEU A 148 0.04 -27.82 -14.77
CA LEU A 148 0.29 -27.92 -13.33
C LEU A 148 1.80 -27.95 -13.02
N GLY A 149 2.59 -28.62 -13.86
CA GLY A 149 4.05 -28.65 -13.74
C GLY A 149 4.67 -27.26 -13.95
N ALA A 150 4.19 -26.51 -14.95
CA ALA A 150 4.62 -25.13 -15.19
C ALA A 150 4.22 -24.19 -14.03
N ASP A 151 2.98 -24.31 -13.53
CA ASP A 151 2.50 -23.53 -12.39
C ASP A 151 3.31 -23.82 -11.12
N ALA A 152 3.61 -25.10 -10.85
CA ALA A 152 4.45 -25.52 -9.73
C ALA A 152 5.88 -25.01 -9.86
N LEU A 153 6.48 -25.11 -11.05
CA LEU A 153 7.84 -24.63 -11.31
C LEU A 153 7.95 -23.12 -11.07
N ALA A 154 7.01 -22.33 -11.59
CA ALA A 154 6.98 -20.89 -11.37
C ALA A 154 6.84 -20.54 -9.87
N CYS A 155 5.99 -21.27 -9.14
CA CYS A 155 5.86 -21.11 -7.69
C CYS A 155 7.15 -21.45 -6.94
N VAL A 156 7.85 -22.53 -7.30
CA VAL A 156 9.12 -22.90 -6.67
C VAL A 156 10.20 -21.84 -6.96
N LEU A 157 10.29 -21.35 -8.20
CA LEU A 157 11.28 -20.35 -8.60
C LEU A 157 11.05 -19.00 -7.90
N GLY A 158 9.80 -18.60 -7.69
CA GLY A 158 9.48 -17.35 -7.01
C GLY A 158 9.25 -17.45 -5.50
N ALA A 159 9.24 -18.64 -4.92
CA ALA A 159 9.12 -18.84 -3.47
C ALA A 159 10.16 -18.02 -2.67
N PRO A 160 11.46 -17.98 -3.01
CA PRO A 160 12.43 -17.18 -2.25
C PRO A 160 12.13 -15.67 -2.25
N ALA A 161 11.55 -15.15 -3.34
CA ALA A 161 11.20 -13.74 -3.49
C ALA A 161 9.87 -13.39 -2.82
N THR A 162 8.94 -14.35 -2.74
CA THR A 162 7.58 -14.15 -2.23
C THR A 162 7.40 -14.57 -0.79
N LEU A 163 8.13 -15.59 -0.30
CA LEU A 163 8.01 -16.11 1.06
C LEU A 163 8.24 -15.05 2.15
N PRO A 164 9.24 -14.14 2.06
CA PRO A 164 9.38 -13.07 3.04
C PRO A 164 8.20 -12.11 3.02
N LEU A 165 7.64 -11.83 1.84
CA LEU A 165 6.47 -10.97 1.67
C LEU A 165 5.20 -11.63 2.23
N LEU A 166 5.03 -12.93 1.99
CA LEU A 166 3.94 -13.75 2.54
C LEU A 166 4.07 -13.93 4.05
N ALA A 167 5.29 -14.07 4.57
CA ALA A 167 5.56 -14.09 6.00
C ALA A 167 5.24 -12.74 6.64
N ALA A 168 5.68 -11.62 6.02
CA ALA A 168 5.35 -10.28 6.48
C ALA A 168 3.84 -10.00 6.39
N ALA A 169 3.18 -10.36 5.29
CA ALA A 169 1.74 -10.24 5.12
C ALA A 169 0.98 -11.17 6.07
N GLY A 170 1.48 -12.37 6.34
CA GLY A 170 0.94 -13.31 7.32
C GLY A 170 1.07 -12.79 8.75
N VAL A 171 2.21 -12.17 9.07
CA VAL A 171 2.43 -11.45 10.33
C VAL A 171 1.47 -10.26 10.41
N VAL A 172 1.38 -9.41 9.39
CA VAL A 172 0.44 -8.27 9.33
C VAL A 172 -1.02 -8.73 9.37
N SER A 173 -1.37 -9.89 8.80
CA SER A 173 -2.72 -10.44 8.83
C SER A 173 -3.05 -11.07 10.18
N ALA A 174 -2.09 -11.74 10.82
CA ALA A 174 -2.19 -12.20 12.20
C ALA A 174 -2.30 -11.00 13.16
N PHE A 175 -1.52 -9.94 12.93
CA PHE A 175 -1.71 -8.65 13.58
C PHE A 175 -3.04 -8.01 13.22
N GLY A 176 -3.55 -8.20 12.00
CA GLY A 176 -4.86 -7.77 11.52
C GLY A 176 -6.01 -8.35 12.33
N ARG A 177 -5.86 -9.59 12.80
CA ARG A 177 -6.77 -10.23 13.77
C ARG A 177 -6.61 -9.68 15.19
N LEU A 178 -5.49 -9.04 15.49
CA LEU A 178 -5.21 -8.30 16.71
C LEU A 178 -5.44 -6.79 16.55
N VAL A 179 -5.79 -6.31 15.34
CA VAL A 179 -6.09 -4.90 15.11
C VAL A 179 -7.39 -4.63 15.85
N PRO A 180 -7.39 -3.70 16.82
CA PRO A 180 -8.59 -3.37 17.56
C PRO A 180 -9.70 -2.95 16.61
N ASP A 181 -10.93 -3.29 16.98
CA ASP A 181 -12.12 -2.72 16.36
C ASP A 181 -12.04 -1.19 16.38
N GLN A 182 -12.85 -0.54 15.55
CA GLN A 182 -12.93 0.91 15.59
C GLN A 182 -13.25 1.39 17.01
N PRO A 183 -12.46 2.34 17.56
CA PRO A 183 -12.73 2.90 18.87
C PRO A 183 -14.14 3.47 18.92
N ARG A 184 -14.83 3.25 20.03
CA ARG A 184 -16.16 3.83 20.20
C ARG A 184 -16.01 5.35 20.31
N LEU A 185 -16.61 6.06 19.37
CA LEU A 185 -16.72 7.52 19.42
C LEU A 185 -17.96 7.90 20.24
N VAL A 186 -17.76 8.66 21.31
CA VAL A 186 -18.84 9.22 22.13
C VAL A 186 -18.74 10.73 22.02
N VAL A 187 -19.82 11.36 21.58
CA VAL A 187 -19.90 12.81 21.40
C VAL A 187 -20.90 13.34 22.41
N ASP A 188 -20.64 14.52 22.95
CA ASP A 188 -21.58 15.30 23.76
C ASP A 188 -22.98 15.32 23.11
N PRO A 189 -24.07 15.14 23.87
CA PRO A 189 -25.43 15.11 23.30
C PRO A 189 -25.85 16.41 22.64
N ASP A 190 -25.29 17.56 23.06
CA ASP A 190 -25.56 18.89 22.50
C ASP A 190 -24.25 19.52 22.00
N PRO A 191 -23.60 18.98 20.97
CA PRO A 191 -22.23 19.34 20.62
C PRO A 191 -22.16 20.78 20.09
N ASN A 192 -21.21 21.56 20.60
CA ASN A 192 -20.85 22.82 19.98
C ASN A 192 -20.13 22.59 18.64
N LEU A 193 -19.95 23.65 17.84
CA LEU A 193 -19.36 23.55 16.51
C LEU A 193 -17.97 22.87 16.50
N LEU A 194 -17.12 23.17 17.49
CA LEU A 194 -15.79 22.58 17.59
C LEU A 194 -15.85 21.09 17.92
N THR A 195 -16.72 20.71 18.87
CA THR A 195 -17.03 19.32 19.22
C THR A 195 -17.50 18.52 18.00
N GLN A 196 -18.42 19.09 17.20
CA GLN A 196 -18.93 18.46 15.99
C GLN A 196 -17.83 18.30 14.91
N LEU A 197 -17.02 19.34 14.66
CA LEU A 197 -15.93 19.26 13.68
C LEU A 197 -14.87 18.24 14.07
N LEU A 198 -14.55 18.15 15.37
CA LEU A 198 -13.66 17.12 15.88
C LEU A 198 -14.27 15.73 15.66
N ALA A 199 -15.54 15.54 16.01
CA ALA A 199 -16.25 14.28 15.81
C ALA A 199 -16.23 13.82 14.34
N ASP A 200 -16.51 14.72 13.40
CA ASP A 200 -16.53 14.41 11.97
C ASP A 200 -15.13 14.08 11.42
N SER A 201 -14.07 14.64 12.04
CA SER A 201 -12.68 14.36 11.66
C SER A 201 -12.11 13.07 12.25
N MET A 202 -12.66 12.58 13.38
CA MET A 202 -12.14 11.41 14.09
C MET A 202 -12.12 10.14 13.24
N PRO A 203 -13.14 9.81 12.43
CA PRO A 203 -13.10 8.63 11.56
C PRO A 203 -11.89 8.60 10.61
N ALA A 204 -11.44 9.75 10.12
CA ALA A 204 -10.26 9.82 9.26
C ALA A 204 -8.96 9.52 10.03
N TRP A 205 -8.84 10.02 11.26
CA TRP A 205 -7.70 9.75 12.15
C TRP A 205 -7.69 8.31 12.68
N LEU A 206 -8.87 7.78 13.02
CA LEU A 206 -9.06 6.44 13.56
C LEU A 206 -9.24 5.36 12.48
N GLY A 207 -9.32 5.75 11.20
CA GLY A 207 -9.38 4.81 10.08
C GLY A 207 -8.08 4.03 9.90
N GLY A 208 -6.96 4.64 10.26
CA GLY A 208 -5.63 4.00 10.23
C GLY A 208 -5.43 3.00 11.36
N VAL A 209 -4.69 1.91 11.09
CA VAL A 209 -4.31 0.90 12.11
C VAL A 209 -3.53 1.53 13.27
N GLY A 210 -2.66 2.50 12.99
CA GLY A 210 -1.89 3.22 14.02
C GLY A 210 -2.78 3.99 15.00
N GLY A 211 -3.81 4.69 14.50
CA GLY A 211 -4.77 5.40 15.34
C GLY A 211 -5.54 4.43 16.25
N ARG A 212 -6.07 3.33 15.71
CA ARG A 212 -6.79 2.32 16.49
C ARG A 212 -5.93 1.66 17.56
N MET A 213 -4.69 1.30 17.20
CA MET A 213 -3.73 0.74 18.15
C MET A 213 -3.38 1.72 19.26
N LEU A 214 -3.21 3.01 18.94
CA LEU A 214 -2.92 4.04 19.93
C LEU A 214 -4.06 4.15 20.96
N VAL A 215 -5.31 4.29 20.49
CA VAL A 215 -6.46 4.44 21.39
C VAL A 215 -6.71 3.18 22.23
N ALA A 216 -6.56 2.00 21.64
CA ALA A 216 -6.79 0.73 22.34
C ALA A 216 -5.73 0.43 23.40
N ASN A 217 -4.46 0.76 23.14
CA ASN A 217 -3.35 0.44 24.04
C ASN A 217 -2.99 1.56 25.02
N LEU A 218 -3.69 2.69 24.97
CA LEU A 218 -3.54 3.76 25.94
C LEU A 218 -4.05 3.29 27.32
N PRO A 219 -3.16 3.08 28.31
CA PRO A 219 -3.54 2.52 29.62
C PRO A 219 -4.35 3.52 30.46
N VAL A 220 -4.25 4.79 30.12
CA VAL A 220 -4.89 5.92 30.76
C VAL A 220 -5.60 6.74 29.70
N GLU A 221 -6.66 7.40 30.14
CA GLU A 221 -7.38 8.36 29.31
C GLU A 221 -6.57 9.66 29.26
N VAL A 222 -6.29 10.13 28.05
CA VAL A 222 -5.51 11.34 27.82
C VAL A 222 -6.47 12.45 27.41
N PRO A 223 -6.80 13.40 28.30
CA PRO A 223 -7.63 14.55 27.98
C PRO A 223 -6.79 15.64 27.30
N VAL A 224 -7.17 15.99 26.08
CA VAL A 224 -6.59 17.06 25.28
C VAL A 224 -7.67 18.09 25.03
N ALA A 225 -7.50 19.28 25.60
CA ALA A 225 -8.40 20.40 25.36
C ALA A 225 -8.03 21.10 24.05
N TRP A 226 -9.03 21.54 23.32
CA TRP A 226 -8.91 22.34 22.11
C TRP A 226 -9.67 23.65 22.29
N ARG A 227 -9.03 24.76 21.98
CA ARG A 227 -9.64 26.08 21.95
C ARG A 227 -9.53 26.69 20.56
N SER A 228 -10.65 27.20 20.06
CA SER A 228 -10.73 28.00 18.85
C SER A 228 -11.59 29.23 19.13
N GLY A 229 -10.94 30.39 19.29
CA GLY A 229 -11.61 31.62 19.71
C GLY A 229 -12.27 31.47 21.08
N SER A 230 -13.58 31.74 21.16
CA SER A 230 -14.37 31.59 22.39
C SER A 230 -14.93 30.18 22.60
N THR A 231 -14.73 29.27 21.65
CA THR A 231 -15.27 27.90 21.70
C THR A 231 -14.20 26.92 22.17
N GLY A 232 -14.56 26.04 23.11
CA GLY A 232 -13.69 24.99 23.61
C GLY A 232 -14.32 23.61 23.43
N ALA A 233 -13.47 22.60 23.27
CA ALA A 233 -13.86 21.20 23.28
C ALA A 233 -12.76 20.39 23.97
N THR A 234 -13.09 19.25 24.55
CA THR A 234 -12.12 18.34 25.15
C THR A 234 -12.22 16.98 24.49
N LEU A 235 -11.12 16.52 23.93
CA LEU A 235 -10.95 15.20 23.36
C LEU A 235 -10.30 14.30 24.42
N ARG A 236 -10.98 13.23 24.82
CA ARG A 236 -10.44 12.23 25.76
C ARG A 236 -10.18 10.95 24.99
N VAL A 237 -8.92 10.54 24.91
CA VAL A 237 -8.48 9.38 24.13
C VAL A 237 -7.90 8.32 25.05
N GLY A 238 -8.46 7.12 25.04
CA GLY A 238 -7.85 5.98 25.71
C GLY A 238 -8.83 4.84 25.96
N ARG A 239 -8.31 3.69 26.39
CA ARG A 239 -9.12 2.51 26.75
C ARG A 239 -10.10 2.07 25.64
N GLY A 240 -9.71 2.27 24.38
CA GLY A 240 -10.55 1.93 23.22
C GLY A 240 -11.74 2.87 22.97
N VAL A 241 -11.80 4.02 23.64
CA VAL A 241 -12.87 5.02 23.51
C VAL A 241 -12.26 6.37 23.16
N VAL A 242 -12.97 7.11 22.31
CA VAL A 242 -12.72 8.53 22.07
C VAL A 242 -13.95 9.29 22.50
N GLN A 243 -13.81 10.14 23.50
CA GLN A 243 -14.90 11.00 23.98
C GLN A 243 -14.63 12.44 23.57
N ILE A 244 -15.64 13.14 23.08
CA ILE A 244 -15.55 14.55 22.72
C ILE A 244 -16.61 15.31 23.50
N GLU A 245 -16.15 16.16 24.40
CA GLU A 245 -16.97 16.90 25.35
C GLU A 245 -16.92 18.40 25.03
N ASN A 246 -18.00 19.10 25.32
CA ASN A 246 -18.03 20.56 25.22
C ASN A 246 -17.16 21.22 26.29
N GLY A 247 -16.46 22.30 25.90
CA GLY A 247 -15.67 23.11 26.81
C GLY A 247 -14.26 22.55 27.07
N LEU A 248 -13.50 23.27 27.89
CA LEU A 248 -12.14 22.90 28.27
C LEU A 248 -12.19 22.20 29.62
N ALA A 249 -11.90 20.91 29.67
CA ALA A 249 -11.87 20.15 30.90
C ALA A 249 -10.73 20.66 31.80
N ALA A 250 -11.01 20.81 33.09
CA ALA A 250 -10.04 21.31 34.07
C ALA A 250 -8.85 20.37 34.26
N ASP A 251 -9.01 19.09 33.91
CA ASP A 251 -7.99 18.06 34.00
C ASP A 251 -7.29 17.77 32.66
N ALA A 252 -7.46 18.64 31.65
CA ALA A 252 -6.76 18.50 30.38
C ALA A 252 -5.24 18.54 30.56
N TRP A 253 -4.54 17.57 29.98
CA TRP A 253 -3.09 17.46 30.05
C TRP A 253 -2.39 18.40 29.07
N ALA A 254 -3.08 18.73 27.99
CA ALA A 254 -2.61 19.64 26.96
C ALA A 254 -3.76 20.52 26.49
N LEU A 255 -3.43 21.77 26.13
CA LEU A 255 -4.33 22.70 25.45
C LEU A 255 -3.76 23.00 24.07
N ILE A 256 -4.54 22.70 23.04
CA ILE A 256 -4.26 23.10 21.66
C ILE A 256 -5.06 24.37 21.39
N ASP A 257 -4.36 25.48 21.22
CA ASP A 257 -4.95 26.78 20.95
C ASP A 257 -4.69 27.15 19.48
N GLY A 258 -5.73 27.13 18.66
CA GLY A 258 -5.57 27.37 17.23
C GLY A 258 -6.85 27.23 16.42
N ASP A 259 -6.90 27.94 15.30
CA ASP A 259 -8.04 27.98 14.40
C ASP A 259 -8.24 26.62 13.69
N VAL A 260 -9.49 26.15 13.63
CA VAL A 260 -9.86 24.80 13.16
C VAL A 260 -9.53 24.58 11.68
N ASP A 261 -9.23 25.64 10.93
CA ASP A 261 -8.85 25.60 9.52
C ASP A 261 -7.71 24.62 9.21
N SER A 262 -6.78 24.39 10.16
CA SER A 262 -5.70 23.40 9.99
C SER A 262 -6.21 21.95 10.04
N LEU A 263 -7.22 21.67 10.87
CA LEU A 263 -7.92 20.37 10.95
C LEU A 263 -8.88 20.19 9.76
N VAL A 264 -9.61 21.24 9.40
CA VAL A 264 -10.50 21.25 8.23
C VAL A 264 -9.69 21.01 6.97
N ARG A 265 -8.46 21.53 6.82
CA ARG A 265 -7.59 21.22 5.66
C ARG A 265 -7.22 19.74 5.54
N VAL A 266 -7.11 19.05 6.67
CA VAL A 266 -6.84 17.60 6.70
C VAL A 266 -8.12 16.81 6.39
N GLY A 267 -9.26 17.19 6.96
CA GLY A 267 -10.56 16.53 6.71
C GLY A 267 -11.17 16.83 5.32
N SER A 268 -10.99 18.03 4.79
CA SER A 268 -11.53 18.48 3.49
C SER A 268 -10.87 17.77 2.30
N ARG A 269 -9.64 17.26 2.45
CA ARG A 269 -9.03 16.37 1.43
C ARG A 269 -9.75 15.03 1.31
N THR A 270 -10.38 14.57 2.38
CA THR A 270 -11.17 13.33 2.42
C THR A 270 -12.58 13.56 1.86
N LEU A 271 -13.24 14.68 2.24
CA LEU A 271 -14.52 15.11 1.64
C LEU A 271 -14.39 15.37 0.14
N ALA A 272 -13.30 16.01 -0.31
CA ALA A 272 -13.04 16.22 -1.73
C ALA A 272 -12.74 14.91 -2.50
N ARG A 273 -12.39 13.82 -1.81
CA ARG A 273 -12.26 12.47 -2.38
C ARG A 273 -13.62 11.78 -2.46
N GLU A 274 -14.44 11.85 -1.42
CA GLU A 274 -15.78 11.22 -1.42
C GLU A 274 -16.75 11.92 -2.38
N VAL A 275 -16.71 13.25 -2.48
CA VAL A 275 -17.52 13.98 -3.48
C VAL A 275 -17.10 13.63 -4.91
N ARG A 276 -15.80 13.38 -5.15
CA ARG A 276 -15.31 12.89 -6.45
C ARG A 276 -15.70 11.45 -6.73
N ALA A 277 -15.71 10.58 -5.71
CA ALA A 277 -16.17 9.21 -5.85
C ALA A 277 -17.69 9.12 -6.11
N ALA A 278 -18.48 9.96 -5.42
CA ALA A 278 -19.93 10.05 -5.60
C ALA A 278 -20.36 10.71 -6.93
N HIS A 279 -19.49 11.49 -7.57
CA HIS A 279 -19.71 12.03 -8.92
C HIS A 279 -19.10 11.16 -10.04
N ALA A 280 -18.44 10.04 -9.69
CA ALA A 280 -17.82 9.12 -10.63
C ALA A 280 -18.64 7.85 -10.88
N GLU A 281 -19.74 7.63 -10.18
CA GLU A 281 -20.76 6.64 -10.57
C GLU A 281 -21.84 7.34 -11.41
N PRO A 282 -22.05 6.92 -12.69
CA PRO A 282 -23.14 7.42 -13.53
C PRO A 282 -24.52 6.89 -13.12
#